data_AF-A0A059G0Z8-F1
#
_entry.id   AF-A0A059G0Z8-F1
#
_cell.length_a   1.000
_cell.length_b   1.000
_cell.length_c   1.000
_cell.angle_alpha   90.00
_cell.angle_beta   90.00
_cell.angle_gamma   90.00
#
_symmetry.space_group_name_H-M   'P 1'
#
loop_
_entity.id
_entity.type
_entity.pdbx_description
1 polymer ?
#
loop_
_entity_poly.entity_id
_entity_poly.type
_entity_poly.pdbx_seq_one_letter_code
_entity_poly.pdbx_strand_id
1 'polypeptide(L)'
;MDELIRTLIETGILAGLGLAGALVLRSGFRWRWLIAALLLNLVYQALLTRAFWTIPDPFPGADWNWAGKLAAFAGTLIVMSLPAFGWARCGARLDQGPHWRGALLMFMALSGLFFWLALSGADGKPDDLETIAFQWALPGLDEEFFYRGTLLLALNEAFRPRLNVIGAPIGYGGVLTSLLFGLTHALGYEAGAVDFDLMTFAMTGLPAFLLLWLRERTGSLVLPVIAHNIANGASTLL
;
A
#
# COMPACT_ATOMS: atom_id res chain seq x y z
N MET A 1 -11.64 10.76 16.55
CA MET A 1 -12.21 11.79 15.65
C MET A 1 -11.17 12.24 14.64
N ASP A 2 -9.96 12.52 15.10
CA ASP A 2 -8.83 12.95 14.28
C ASP A 2 -8.48 11.98 13.14
N GLU A 3 -8.39 10.68 13.45
CA GLU A 3 -8.13 9.63 12.45
C GLU A 3 -9.20 9.59 11.33
N LEU A 4 -10.47 9.76 11.70
CA LEU A 4 -11.56 9.83 10.72
C LEU A 4 -11.40 11.07 9.83
N ILE A 5 -11.06 12.23 10.41
CA ILE A 5 -10.87 13.46 9.65
C ILE A 5 -9.68 13.31 8.69
N ARG A 6 -8.54 12.78 9.15
CA ARG A 6 -7.38 12.44 8.30
C ARG A 6 -7.79 11.54 7.14
N THR A 7 -8.54 10.47 7.42
CA THR A 7 -9.04 9.53 6.40
C THR A 7 -9.98 10.20 5.39
N LEU A 8 -10.82 11.14 5.83
CA LEU A 8 -11.68 11.91 4.92
C LEU A 8 -10.87 12.87 4.05
N ILE A 9 -9.83 13.50 4.59
CA ILE A 9 -8.94 14.40 3.84
C ILE A 9 -8.17 13.61 2.78
N GLU A 10 -7.49 12.52 3.13
CA GLU A 10 -6.73 11.71 2.14
C GLU A 10 -7.65 11.14 1.05
N THR A 11 -8.86 10.68 1.43
CA THR A 11 -9.85 10.16 0.47
C THR A 11 -10.38 11.29 -0.42
N GLY A 12 -10.56 12.49 0.14
CA GLY A 12 -10.94 13.70 -0.61
C GLY A 12 -9.86 14.10 -1.62
N ILE A 13 -8.58 14.03 -1.24
CA ILE A 13 -7.45 14.28 -2.15
C ILE A 13 -7.45 13.23 -3.27
N LEU A 14 -7.59 11.95 -2.94
CA LEU A 14 -7.69 10.87 -3.93
C LEU A 14 -8.86 11.10 -4.90
N ALA A 15 -10.03 11.51 -4.38
CA ALA A 15 -11.20 11.83 -5.20
C ALA A 15 -10.92 13.03 -6.12
N GLY A 16 -10.32 14.10 -5.59
CA GLY A 16 -9.96 15.29 -6.37
C GLY A 16 -8.99 14.98 -7.50
N LEU A 17 -7.92 14.22 -7.21
CA LEU A 17 -6.95 13.76 -8.21
C LEU A 17 -7.60 12.82 -9.23
N GLY A 18 -8.47 11.90 -8.78
CA GLY A 18 -9.23 11.02 -9.66
C GLY A 18 -10.14 11.80 -10.61
N LEU A 19 -10.87 12.80 -10.11
CA LEU A 19 -11.71 13.66 -10.94
C LEU A 19 -10.90 14.51 -11.91
N ALA A 20 -9.76 15.06 -11.48
CA ALA A 20 -8.84 15.77 -12.37
C ALA A 20 -8.31 14.85 -13.49
N GLY A 21 -7.91 13.62 -13.14
CA GLY A 21 -7.53 12.61 -14.12
C GLY A 21 -8.67 12.26 -15.08
N ALA A 22 -9.92 12.21 -14.61
CA ALA A 22 -11.08 11.97 -15.46
C ALA A 22 -11.32 13.08 -16.48
N LEU A 23 -10.96 14.33 -16.17
CA LEU A 23 -11.05 15.46 -17.11
C LEU A 23 -10.04 15.34 -18.26
N VAL A 24 -8.89 14.70 -18.03
CA VAL A 24 -7.81 14.52 -19.01
C VAL A 24 -7.96 13.19 -19.77
N LEU A 25 -8.26 12.10 -19.07
CA LEU A 25 -8.32 10.72 -19.58
C LEU A 25 -9.75 10.27 -19.90
N ARG A 26 -10.53 11.15 -20.52
CA ARG A 26 -12.00 11.00 -20.71
C ARG A 26 -12.40 9.70 -21.41
N SER A 27 -11.67 9.29 -22.45
CA SER A 27 -12.03 8.17 -23.34
C SER A 27 -11.86 6.77 -22.72
N GLY A 28 -11.42 6.67 -21.46
CA GLY A 28 -11.25 5.41 -20.75
C GLY A 28 -11.76 5.41 -19.32
N PHE A 29 -12.39 6.51 -18.87
CA PHE A 29 -12.77 6.69 -17.48
C PHE A 29 -14.03 5.91 -17.10
N ARG A 30 -14.00 5.24 -15.94
CA ARG A 30 -15.15 4.50 -15.39
C ARG A 30 -15.44 4.92 -13.95
N TRP A 31 -16.43 5.78 -13.76
CA TRP A 31 -16.77 6.33 -12.43
C TRP A 31 -17.06 5.26 -11.38
N ARG A 32 -17.71 4.14 -11.76
CA ARG A 32 -18.05 3.04 -10.84
C ARG A 32 -16.82 2.49 -10.13
N TRP A 33 -15.69 2.44 -10.82
CA TRP A 33 -14.42 1.94 -10.30
C TRP A 33 -13.69 2.98 -9.47
N LEU A 34 -13.81 4.28 -9.80
CA LEU A 34 -13.32 5.33 -8.91
C LEU A 34 -14.07 5.32 -7.58
N ILE A 35 -15.40 5.21 -7.61
CA ILE A 35 -16.20 5.10 -6.38
C ILE A 35 -15.84 3.83 -5.60
N ALA A 36 -15.63 2.70 -6.29
CA ALA A 36 -15.15 1.49 -5.64
C ALA A 36 -13.80 1.72 -4.94
N ALA A 37 -12.84 2.40 -5.59
CA ALA A 37 -11.55 2.72 -4.98
C ALA A 37 -11.68 3.62 -3.73
N LEU A 38 -12.53 4.65 -3.78
CA LEU A 38 -12.79 5.53 -2.64
C LEU A 38 -13.43 4.77 -1.47
N LEU A 39 -14.43 3.93 -1.75
CA LEU A 39 -15.07 3.08 -0.74
C LEU A 39 -14.11 2.06 -0.15
N LEU A 40 -13.25 1.45 -0.98
CA LEU A 40 -12.21 0.55 -0.53
C LEU A 40 -11.26 1.24 0.44
N ASN A 41 -10.83 2.47 0.16
CA ASN A 41 -9.99 3.24 1.08
C ASN A 41 -10.68 3.47 2.42
N LEU A 42 -11.93 3.95 2.41
CA LEU A 42 -12.68 4.21 3.64
C LEU A 42 -12.90 2.94 4.47
N VAL A 43 -13.25 1.83 3.83
CA VAL A 43 -13.46 0.54 4.51
C VAL A 43 -12.14 0.00 5.05
N TYR A 44 -11.06 0.06 4.27
CA TYR A 44 -9.73 -0.37 4.71
C TYR A 44 -9.28 0.41 5.95
N GLN A 45 -9.36 1.75 5.92
CA GLN A 45 -8.98 2.59 7.05
C GLN A 45 -9.87 2.34 8.28
N ALA A 46 -11.18 2.13 8.07
CA ALA A 46 -12.08 1.78 9.17
C ALA A 46 -11.71 0.43 9.79
N LEU A 47 -11.36 -0.60 9.00
CA LEU A 47 -10.92 -1.89 9.54
C LEU A 47 -9.57 -1.79 10.24
N LEU A 48 -8.60 -1.11 9.61
CA LEU A 48 -7.25 -0.89 10.12
C LEU A 48 -7.26 -0.20 11.49
N THR A 49 -8.19 0.74 11.69
CA THR A 49 -8.31 1.53 12.91
C THR A 49 -9.36 0.99 13.87
N ARG A 50 -9.92 -0.21 13.63
CA ARG A 50 -10.99 -0.80 14.46
C ARG A 50 -12.17 0.17 14.65
N ALA A 51 -12.69 0.63 13.52
CA ALA A 51 -13.70 1.69 13.38
C ALA A 51 -13.28 3.01 14.04
N PHE A 52 -12.11 3.54 13.69
CA PHE A 52 -11.58 4.81 14.20
C PHE A 52 -11.43 4.82 15.72
N TRP A 53 -10.91 3.71 16.25
CA TRP A 53 -10.63 3.45 17.65
C TRP A 53 -11.88 3.40 18.55
N THR A 54 -13.05 3.16 17.95
CA THR A 54 -14.30 2.98 18.71
C THR A 54 -14.49 1.55 19.20
N ILE A 55 -13.90 0.57 18.52
CA ILE A 55 -13.90 -0.84 18.97
C ILE A 55 -12.64 -1.09 19.80
N PRO A 56 -12.76 -1.60 21.04
CA PRO A 56 -11.62 -1.91 21.90
C PRO A 56 -10.65 -2.92 21.26
N ASP A 57 -9.38 -2.82 21.64
CA ASP A 57 -8.36 -3.77 21.22
C ASP A 57 -8.58 -5.14 21.87
N PRO A 58 -8.74 -6.24 21.11
CA PRO A 58 -8.75 -7.59 21.68
C PRO A 58 -7.37 -8.04 22.20
N PHE A 59 -6.28 -7.34 21.84
CA PHE A 59 -4.90 -7.62 22.28
C PHE A 59 -4.30 -6.41 23.02
N PRO A 60 -4.83 -6.03 24.20
CA PRO A 60 -4.45 -4.78 24.87
C PRO A 60 -3.01 -4.74 25.41
N GLY A 61 -2.30 -5.87 25.42
CA GLY A 61 -0.90 -5.95 25.84
C GLY A 61 0.09 -6.06 24.68
N ALA A 62 -0.38 -5.93 23.44
CA ALA A 62 0.47 -5.92 22.26
C ALA A 62 0.92 -4.49 21.96
N ASP A 63 2.19 -4.32 21.64
CA ASP A 63 2.76 -3.01 21.30
C ASP A 63 2.35 -2.55 19.90
N TRP A 64 2.00 -3.50 19.02
CA TRP A 64 1.61 -3.23 17.64
C TRP A 64 0.11 -3.47 17.38
N ASN A 65 -0.43 -2.78 16.36
CA ASN A 65 -1.83 -2.90 15.95
C ASN A 65 -2.13 -4.20 15.16
N TRP A 66 -1.95 -5.35 15.81
CA TRP A 66 -2.25 -6.67 15.23
C TRP A 66 -3.70 -6.80 14.80
N ALA A 67 -4.65 -6.43 15.69
CA ALA A 67 -6.06 -6.65 15.42
C ALA A 67 -6.57 -5.82 14.23
N GLY A 68 -6.17 -4.56 14.12
CA GLY A 68 -6.57 -3.69 13.01
C GLY A 68 -5.99 -4.17 11.68
N LYS A 69 -4.68 -4.49 11.66
CA LYS A 69 -4.01 -5.03 10.47
C LYS A 69 -4.60 -6.36 10.01
N LEU A 70 -4.88 -7.29 10.93
CA LEU A 70 -5.54 -8.56 10.59
C LEU A 70 -6.96 -8.34 10.05
N ALA A 71 -7.73 -7.41 10.63
CA ALA A 71 -9.06 -7.06 10.14
C ALA A 71 -9.03 -6.44 8.74
N ALA A 72 -8.12 -5.49 8.50
CA ALA A 72 -7.93 -4.85 7.21
C ALA A 72 -7.50 -5.85 6.11
N PHE A 73 -6.56 -6.74 6.47
CA PHE A 73 -6.12 -7.81 5.58
C PHE A 73 -7.26 -8.77 5.26
N ALA A 74 -8.00 -9.24 6.27
CA ALA A 74 -9.17 -10.11 6.07
C ALA A 74 -10.24 -9.46 5.18
N GLY A 75 -10.53 -8.17 5.40
CA GLY A 75 -11.43 -7.39 4.53
C GLY A 75 -10.94 -7.35 3.08
N THR A 76 -9.64 -7.16 2.88
CA THR A 76 -9.01 -7.20 1.56
C THR A 76 -9.15 -8.57 0.90
N LEU A 77 -8.95 -9.68 1.63
CA LEU A 77 -9.16 -11.04 1.10
C LEU A 77 -10.62 -11.32 0.72
N ILE A 78 -11.58 -10.78 1.48
CA ILE A 78 -13.01 -10.85 1.14
C ILE A 78 -13.25 -10.11 -0.18
N VAL A 79 -12.71 -8.91 -0.35
CA VAL A 79 -12.82 -8.15 -1.61
C VAL A 79 -12.21 -8.91 -2.77
N MET A 80 -11.02 -9.51 -2.60
CA MET A 80 -10.37 -10.32 -3.63
C MET A 80 -11.21 -11.55 -4.04
N SER A 81 -12.06 -12.04 -3.15
CA SER A 81 -12.95 -13.17 -3.41
C SER A 81 -14.22 -12.78 -4.17
N LEU A 82 -14.50 -11.49 -4.33
CA LEU A 82 -15.63 -11.01 -5.13
C LEU A 82 -15.38 -11.23 -6.63
N PRO A 83 -16.40 -11.63 -7.42
CA PRO A 83 -16.24 -11.86 -8.86
C PRO A 83 -15.70 -10.67 -9.65
N ALA A 84 -16.01 -9.45 -9.19
CA ALA A 84 -15.54 -8.23 -9.81
C ALA A 84 -14.04 -7.98 -9.61
N PHE A 85 -13.41 -8.58 -8.60
CA PHE A 85 -11.99 -8.44 -8.31
C PHE A 85 -11.27 -9.71 -8.75
N GLY A 86 -11.40 -10.80 -7.99
CA GLY A 86 -10.70 -12.05 -8.22
C GLY A 86 -9.23 -11.99 -7.81
N TRP A 87 -8.81 -12.91 -6.93
CA TRP A 87 -7.44 -13.12 -6.44
C TRP A 87 -6.36 -12.95 -7.53
N ALA A 88 -6.60 -13.64 -8.64
CA ALA A 88 -5.82 -13.61 -9.86
C ALA A 88 -5.53 -12.21 -10.43
N ARG A 89 -6.55 -11.35 -10.50
CA ARG A 89 -6.46 -10.00 -11.08
C ARG A 89 -5.85 -9.01 -10.08
N CYS A 90 -6.07 -9.25 -8.80
CA CYS A 90 -5.38 -8.53 -7.72
C CYS A 90 -3.89 -8.94 -7.61
N GLY A 91 -3.44 -10.00 -8.29
CA GLY A 91 -2.04 -10.41 -8.29
C GLY A 91 -1.66 -11.35 -7.16
N ALA A 92 -2.64 -11.94 -6.46
CA ALA A 92 -2.42 -13.02 -5.50
C ALA A 92 -2.12 -14.34 -6.26
N ARG A 93 -0.93 -14.39 -6.86
CA ARG A 93 -0.41 -15.51 -7.65
C ARG A 93 1.07 -15.69 -7.34
N LEU A 94 1.54 -16.92 -7.30
CA LEU A 94 2.97 -17.23 -7.06
C LEU A 94 3.82 -17.04 -8.32
N ASP A 95 3.23 -17.21 -9.51
CA ASP A 95 3.89 -17.00 -10.79
C ASP A 95 4.30 -15.52 -10.97
N GLN A 96 5.59 -15.29 -11.26
CA GLN A 96 6.17 -13.97 -11.51
C GLN A 96 6.11 -13.55 -12.99
N GLY A 97 5.51 -14.38 -13.84
CA GLY A 97 5.35 -14.11 -15.26
C GLY A 97 6.67 -14.20 -16.05
N PRO A 98 6.60 -13.98 -17.38
CA PRO A 98 7.73 -14.21 -18.29
C PRO A 98 8.87 -13.18 -18.14
N HIS A 99 8.65 -12.07 -17.45
CA HIS A 99 9.60 -10.96 -17.33
C HIS A 99 10.21 -10.81 -15.93
N TRP A 100 10.17 -11.89 -15.14
CA TRP A 100 10.61 -11.91 -13.73
C TRP A 100 12.08 -11.50 -13.50
N ARG A 101 12.99 -11.70 -14.47
CA ARG A 101 14.42 -11.40 -14.28
C ARG A 101 14.71 -9.95 -13.96
N GLY A 102 14.08 -9.03 -14.69
CA GLY A 102 14.22 -7.59 -14.42
C GLY A 102 13.60 -7.20 -13.08
N ALA A 103 12.49 -7.84 -12.72
CA ALA A 103 11.87 -7.66 -11.42
C ALA A 103 12.74 -8.17 -10.28
N LEU A 104 13.42 -9.31 -10.46
CA LEU A 104 14.35 -9.83 -9.46
C LEU A 104 15.56 -8.91 -9.25
N LEU A 105 16.11 -8.33 -10.31
CA LEU A 105 17.21 -7.36 -10.18
C LEU A 105 16.79 -6.14 -9.36
N MET A 106 15.62 -5.55 -9.67
CA MET A 106 15.07 -4.44 -8.90
C MET A 106 14.80 -4.83 -7.44
N PHE A 107 14.21 -6.01 -7.22
CA PHE A 107 13.97 -6.56 -5.88
C PHE A 107 15.26 -6.72 -5.08
N MET A 108 16.33 -7.26 -5.68
CA MET A 108 17.63 -7.43 -5.02
C MET A 108 18.28 -6.07 -4.73
N ALA A 109 18.17 -5.11 -5.65
CA ALA A 109 18.69 -3.76 -5.44
C ALA A 109 17.97 -3.04 -4.29
N LEU A 110 16.63 -3.13 -4.23
CA LEU A 110 15.83 -2.59 -3.13
C LEU A 110 16.16 -3.26 -1.81
N SER A 111 16.17 -4.59 -1.77
CA SER A 111 16.52 -5.35 -0.57
C SER A 111 17.91 -4.98 -0.06
N GLY A 112 18.90 -4.93 -0.97
CA GLY A 112 20.26 -4.53 -0.64
C GLY A 112 20.35 -3.09 -0.10
N LEU A 113 19.58 -2.16 -0.68
CA LEU A 113 19.49 -0.78 -0.19
C LEU A 113 18.94 -0.73 1.24
N PHE A 114 17.83 -1.40 1.53
CA PHE A 114 17.21 -1.36 2.86
C PHE A 114 18.07 -2.03 3.92
N PHE A 115 18.71 -3.16 3.60
CA PHE A 115 19.69 -3.76 4.51
C PHE A 115 20.93 -2.87 4.71
N TRP A 116 21.40 -2.20 3.66
CA TRP A 116 22.51 -1.25 3.79
C TRP A 116 22.13 -0.05 4.68
N LEU A 117 20.94 0.52 4.49
CA LEU A 117 20.42 1.59 5.34
C LEU A 117 20.30 1.13 6.80
N ALA A 118 19.71 -0.05 7.04
CA ALA A 118 19.60 -0.65 8.36
C ALA A 118 20.97 -0.82 9.02
N LEU A 119 21.95 -1.42 8.33
CA LEU A 119 23.31 -1.58 8.84
C LEU A 119 24.02 -0.24 9.08
N SER A 120 23.77 0.77 8.26
CA SER A 120 24.41 2.08 8.38
C SER A 120 23.90 2.89 9.58
N GLY A 121 22.66 2.63 10.02
CA GLY A 121 22.01 3.29 11.15
C GLY A 121 21.92 2.43 12.41
N ALA A 122 22.39 1.19 12.37
CA ALA A 122 22.25 0.22 13.46
C ALA A 122 22.96 0.69 14.74
N ASP A 123 22.31 0.47 15.88
CA ASP A 123 22.88 0.72 17.21
C ASP A 123 23.40 -0.58 17.88
N GLY A 124 23.28 -1.72 17.20
CA GLY A 124 23.74 -3.02 17.64
C GLY A 124 22.74 -3.75 18.55
N LYS A 125 21.48 -3.29 18.62
CA LYS A 125 20.45 -3.86 19.49
C LYS A 125 19.22 -4.23 18.66
N PRO A 126 18.97 -5.54 18.44
CA PRO A 126 17.74 -5.96 17.79
C PRO A 126 16.53 -5.60 18.66
N ASP A 127 15.41 -5.33 18.01
CA ASP A 127 14.14 -5.10 18.67
C ASP A 127 13.63 -6.39 19.35
N ASP A 128 12.55 -6.26 20.12
CA ASP A 128 11.88 -7.40 20.73
C ASP A 128 11.22 -8.32 19.66
N LEU A 129 10.89 -9.54 20.08
CA LEU A 129 10.33 -10.54 19.16
C LEU A 129 8.96 -10.17 18.59
N GLU A 130 8.14 -9.40 19.32
CA GLU A 130 6.86 -8.94 18.80
C GLU A 130 7.09 -7.95 17.66
N THR A 131 7.96 -6.97 17.86
CA THR A 131 8.33 -5.99 16.84
C THR A 131 8.91 -6.65 15.60
N ILE A 132 9.87 -7.57 15.76
CA ILE A 132 10.44 -8.32 14.63
C ILE A 132 9.33 -9.11 13.91
N ALA A 133 8.49 -9.85 14.65
CA ALA A 133 7.43 -10.65 14.05
C ALA A 133 6.40 -9.79 13.31
N PHE A 134 6.03 -8.64 13.88
CA PHE A 134 5.08 -7.72 13.26
C PHE A 134 5.65 -7.17 11.96
N GLN A 135 6.84 -6.55 11.99
CA GLN A 135 7.43 -5.86 10.84
C GLN A 135 7.78 -6.82 9.68
N TRP A 136 8.19 -8.06 9.98
CA TRP A 136 8.52 -9.06 8.96
C TRP A 136 7.33 -9.81 8.38
N ALA A 137 6.13 -9.67 8.96
CA ALA A 137 4.95 -10.40 8.52
C ALA A 137 3.85 -9.46 7.99
N LEU A 138 3.28 -8.65 8.87
CA LEU A 138 1.91 -8.18 8.70
C LEU A 138 1.79 -6.89 7.85
N PRO A 139 2.64 -5.86 8.01
CA PRO A 139 2.57 -4.64 7.19
C PRO A 139 2.64 -4.91 5.70
N GLY A 140 3.65 -5.63 5.20
CA GLY A 140 3.77 -5.89 3.77
C GLY A 140 2.71 -6.83 3.24
N LEU A 141 2.18 -7.77 4.04
CA LEU A 141 1.04 -8.59 3.63
C LEU A 141 -0.23 -7.74 3.49
N ASP A 142 -0.59 -7.00 4.53
CA ASP A 142 -1.79 -6.18 4.57
C ASP A 142 -1.76 -5.09 3.48
N GLU A 143 -0.70 -4.28 3.49
CA GLU A 143 -0.62 -3.09 2.67
C GLU A 143 -0.43 -3.43 1.19
N GLU A 144 0.39 -4.42 0.83
CA GLU A 144 0.54 -4.76 -0.59
C GLU A 144 -0.72 -5.40 -1.18
N PHE A 145 -1.42 -6.24 -0.41
CA PHE A 145 -2.69 -6.82 -0.87
C PHE A 145 -3.75 -5.74 -1.08
N PHE A 146 -3.76 -4.71 -0.24
CA PHE A 146 -4.67 -3.58 -0.41
C PHE A 146 -4.21 -2.65 -1.55
N TYR A 147 -3.06 -1.99 -1.39
CA TYR A 147 -2.58 -0.93 -2.29
C TYR A 147 -2.21 -1.46 -3.67
N ARG A 148 -1.51 -2.60 -3.79
CA ARG A 148 -1.05 -3.18 -5.06
C ARG A 148 -1.97 -4.27 -5.59
N GLY A 149 -2.90 -4.73 -4.75
CA GLY A 149 -3.94 -5.68 -5.12
C GLY A 149 -5.26 -5.01 -5.46
N THR A 150 -6.14 -4.88 -4.46
CA THR A 150 -7.54 -4.47 -4.68
C THR A 150 -7.68 -3.01 -5.12
N LEU A 151 -6.99 -2.08 -4.45
CA LEU A 151 -7.06 -0.66 -4.76
C LEU A 151 -6.45 -0.36 -6.14
N LEU A 152 -5.27 -0.92 -6.43
CA LEU A 152 -4.64 -0.79 -7.75
C LEU A 152 -5.55 -1.32 -8.86
N LEU A 153 -6.16 -2.50 -8.67
CA LEU A 153 -7.10 -3.04 -9.65
C LEU A 153 -8.27 -2.08 -9.89
N ALA A 154 -8.88 -1.57 -8.83
CA ALA A 154 -10.00 -0.64 -8.95
C ALA A 154 -9.60 0.64 -9.69
N LEU A 155 -8.46 1.24 -9.36
CA LEU A 155 -8.00 2.46 -10.01
C LEU A 155 -7.54 2.23 -11.46
N ASN A 156 -6.94 1.08 -11.77
CA ASN A 156 -6.61 0.71 -13.16
C ASN A 156 -7.85 0.41 -14.01
N GLU A 157 -8.94 -0.09 -13.40
CA GLU A 157 -10.23 -0.21 -14.08
C GLU A 157 -10.91 1.17 -14.25
N ALA A 158 -10.67 2.10 -13.33
CA ALA A 158 -11.13 3.48 -13.47
C ALA A 158 -10.38 4.23 -14.58
N PHE A 159 -9.08 3.99 -14.75
CA PHE A 159 -8.21 4.65 -15.74
C PHE A 159 -7.46 3.62 -16.61
N ARG A 160 -8.01 3.33 -17.79
CA ARG A 160 -7.50 2.25 -18.65
C ARG A 160 -6.19 2.52 -19.41
N PRO A 161 -5.85 3.76 -19.83
CA PRO A 161 -4.58 4.01 -20.50
C PRO A 161 -3.37 3.70 -19.61
N ARG A 162 -2.35 3.06 -20.19
CA ARG A 162 -1.09 2.69 -19.52
C ARG A 162 0.10 3.07 -20.36
N LEU A 163 1.18 3.47 -19.68
CA LEU A 163 2.48 3.73 -20.28
C LEU A 163 3.43 2.59 -19.92
N ASN A 164 4.29 2.24 -20.86
CA ASN A 164 5.35 1.27 -20.59
C ASN A 164 6.52 1.97 -19.91
N VAL A 165 6.70 1.71 -18.61
CA VAL A 165 7.80 2.23 -17.79
C VAL A 165 8.79 1.09 -17.56
N ILE A 166 9.87 1.04 -18.34
CA ILE A 166 10.93 0.02 -18.24
C ILE A 166 10.35 -1.41 -18.25
N GLY A 167 9.37 -1.66 -19.11
CA GLY A 167 8.70 -2.96 -19.23
C GLY A 167 7.50 -3.17 -18.32
N ALA A 168 7.21 -2.28 -17.37
CA ALA A 168 5.99 -2.35 -16.54
C ALA A 168 4.88 -1.48 -17.15
N PRO A 169 3.65 -2.00 -17.36
CA PRO A 169 2.53 -1.22 -17.85
C PRO A 169 1.90 -0.39 -16.72
N ILE A 170 2.43 0.80 -16.44
CA ILE A 170 1.95 1.67 -15.36
C ILE A 170 0.86 2.61 -15.89
N GLY A 171 -0.32 2.53 -15.28
CA GLY A 171 -1.44 3.45 -15.53
C GLY A 171 -1.49 4.59 -14.51
N TYR A 172 -2.38 5.57 -14.77
CA TYR A 172 -2.66 6.64 -13.81
C TYR A 172 -3.13 6.10 -12.46
N GLY A 173 -3.87 4.98 -12.47
CA GLY A 173 -4.29 4.31 -11.24
C GLY A 173 -3.12 3.87 -10.36
N GLY A 174 -2.02 3.41 -10.94
CA GLY A 174 -0.80 3.10 -10.19
C GLY A 174 -0.13 4.33 -9.58
N VAL A 175 -0.11 5.45 -10.31
CA VAL A 175 0.40 6.72 -9.75
C VAL A 175 -0.44 7.14 -8.54
N LEU A 176 -1.77 7.05 -8.65
CA LEU A 176 -2.67 7.37 -7.55
C LEU A 176 -2.48 6.47 -6.33
N THR A 177 -2.26 5.16 -6.49
CA THR A 177 -2.01 4.28 -5.34
C THR A 177 -0.71 4.60 -4.63
N SER A 178 0.37 4.89 -5.37
CA SER A 178 1.65 5.28 -4.75
C SER A 178 1.57 6.63 -4.04
N LEU A 179 0.85 7.60 -4.62
CA LEU A 179 0.59 8.89 -3.97
C LEU A 179 -0.24 8.73 -2.70
N LEU A 180 -1.30 7.92 -2.74
CA LEU A 180 -2.13 7.65 -1.57
C LEU A 180 -1.33 6.98 -0.47
N PHE A 181 -0.50 5.98 -0.81
CA PHE A 181 0.37 5.32 0.16
C PHE A 181 1.28 6.32 0.88
N GLY A 182 1.92 7.22 0.14
CA GLY A 182 2.73 8.29 0.73
C GLY A 182 1.91 9.24 1.60
N LEU A 183 0.73 9.64 1.14
CA LEU A 183 -0.18 10.52 1.89
C LEU A 183 -0.62 9.89 3.22
N THR A 184 -0.98 8.62 3.23
CA THR A 184 -1.45 7.93 4.45
C THR A 184 -0.38 7.89 5.54
N HIS A 185 0.91 7.91 5.19
CA HIS A 185 2.01 7.95 6.16
C HIS A 185 2.42 9.36 6.56
N ALA A 186 2.25 10.34 5.67
CA ALA A 186 2.78 11.69 5.83
C ALA A 186 1.77 12.74 6.28
N LEU A 187 0.48 12.48 6.09
CA LEU A 187 -0.60 13.40 6.44
C LEU A 187 -1.01 13.18 7.89
N GLY A 188 -0.94 14.22 8.70
CA GLY A 188 -1.44 14.26 10.08
C GLY A 188 -2.68 15.14 10.20
N TYR A 189 -3.52 14.85 11.19
CA TYR A 189 -4.54 15.78 11.65
C TYR A 189 -4.59 15.75 13.17
N GLU A 190 -4.35 16.88 13.82
CA GLU A 190 -4.35 16.99 15.28
C GLU A 190 -4.83 18.39 15.68
N ALA A 191 -5.65 18.47 16.73
CA ALA A 191 -6.10 19.73 17.33
C ALA A 191 -6.67 20.77 16.33
N GLY A 192 -7.32 20.30 15.25
CA GLY A 192 -7.92 21.18 14.24
C GLY A 192 -7.00 21.56 13.07
N ALA A 193 -5.73 21.15 13.10
CA ALA A 193 -4.73 21.48 12.08
C ALA A 193 -4.36 20.26 11.23
N VAL A 194 -4.08 20.51 9.94
CA VAL A 194 -3.50 19.53 9.03
C VAL A 194 -1.98 19.67 9.09
N ASP A 195 -1.28 18.57 9.30
CA ASP A 195 0.17 18.49 9.19
C ASP A 195 0.57 17.62 7.99
N PHE A 196 1.70 17.93 7.36
CA PHE A 196 2.20 17.17 6.23
C PHE A 196 3.73 17.12 6.22
N ASP A 197 4.27 15.92 6.40
CA ASP A 197 5.71 15.68 6.32
C ASP A 197 6.12 15.25 4.91
N LEU A 198 6.70 16.20 4.17
CA LEU A 198 7.20 15.96 2.82
C LEU A 198 8.29 14.87 2.75
N MET A 199 9.14 14.75 3.78
CA MET A 199 10.19 13.75 3.80
C MET A 199 9.58 12.36 3.97
N THR A 200 8.68 12.19 4.94
CA THR A 200 7.95 10.92 5.13
C THR A 200 7.15 10.55 3.89
N PHE A 201 6.51 11.54 3.24
CA PHE A 201 5.80 11.33 1.97
C PHE A 201 6.72 10.80 0.88
N ALA A 202 7.91 11.38 0.72
CA ALA A 202 8.87 10.93 -0.29
C ALA A 202 9.46 9.55 0.06
N MET A 203 9.82 9.32 1.31
CA MET A 203 10.44 8.09 1.79
C MET A 203 9.50 6.89 1.78
N THR A 204 8.18 7.11 1.82
CA THR A 204 7.19 6.04 1.69
C THR A 204 6.64 5.94 0.27
N GLY A 205 6.36 7.08 -0.38
CA GLY A 205 5.79 7.18 -1.72
C GLY A 205 6.73 6.71 -2.85
N LEU A 206 8.03 6.99 -2.76
CA LEU A 206 9.00 6.56 -3.79
C LEU A 206 9.23 5.05 -3.77
N PRO A 207 9.54 4.39 -2.63
CA PRO A 207 9.58 2.94 -2.58
C PRO A 207 8.24 2.33 -2.99
N ALA A 208 7.12 2.95 -2.57
CA ALA A 208 5.79 2.53 -2.98
C ALA A 208 5.58 2.48 -4.50
N PHE A 209 6.18 3.41 -5.25
CA PHE A 209 6.15 3.38 -6.71
C PHE A 209 7.02 2.26 -7.30
N LEU A 210 8.14 1.93 -6.66
CA LEU A 210 8.99 0.82 -7.08
C LEU A 210 8.33 -0.55 -6.80
N LEU A 211 7.57 -0.67 -5.70
CA LEU A 211 6.75 -1.84 -5.42
C LEU A 211 5.60 -2.00 -6.44
N LEU A 212 4.97 -0.88 -6.84
CA LEU A 212 4.04 -0.86 -7.97
C LEU A 212 4.70 -1.36 -9.25
N TRP A 213 5.92 -0.92 -9.54
CA TRP A 213 6.66 -1.37 -10.72
C TRP A 213 6.90 -2.88 -10.69
N LEU A 214 7.32 -3.44 -9.54
CA LEU A 214 7.46 -4.88 -9.36
C LEU A 214 6.13 -5.60 -9.64
N ARG A 215 5.04 -5.13 -9.04
CA ARG A 215 3.70 -5.69 -9.25
C ARG A 215 3.32 -5.68 -10.74
N GLU A 216 3.34 -4.51 -11.39
CA GLU A 216 2.88 -4.38 -12.78
C GLU A 216 3.79 -5.15 -13.75
N ARG A 217 5.08 -5.27 -13.45
CA ARG A 217 6.04 -6.03 -14.26
C ARG A 217 5.82 -7.54 -14.19
N THR A 218 5.51 -8.09 -13.02
CA THR A 218 5.42 -9.55 -12.80
C THR A 218 4.01 -10.10 -12.87
N GLY A 219 2.99 -9.29 -12.57
CA GLY A 219 1.65 -9.81 -12.36
C GLY A 219 1.36 -10.23 -10.91
N SER A 220 2.36 -10.21 -10.01
CA SER A 220 2.34 -10.87 -8.70
C SER A 220 2.65 -9.92 -7.55
N LEU A 221 2.03 -10.20 -6.39
CA LEU A 221 2.28 -9.53 -5.12
C LEU A 221 3.47 -10.10 -4.33
N VAL A 222 4.02 -11.25 -4.71
CA VAL A 222 5.07 -11.92 -3.90
C VAL A 222 6.32 -11.04 -3.73
N LEU A 223 6.90 -10.53 -4.82
CA LEU A 223 8.08 -9.67 -4.72
C LEU A 223 7.79 -8.34 -4.00
N PRO A 224 6.68 -7.62 -4.28
CA PRO A 224 6.28 -6.47 -3.48
C PRO A 224 6.18 -6.73 -1.99
N VAL A 225 5.49 -7.81 -1.58
CA VAL A 225 5.30 -8.18 -0.16
C VAL A 225 6.64 -8.42 0.53
N ILE A 226 7.52 -9.22 -0.08
CA ILE A 226 8.81 -9.54 0.51
C ILE A 226 9.68 -8.27 0.59
N ALA A 227 9.71 -7.44 -0.46
CA ALA A 227 10.49 -6.21 -0.45
C ALA A 227 9.99 -5.22 0.60
N HIS A 228 8.68 -5.12 0.80
CA HIS A 228 8.09 -4.29 1.84
C HIS A 228 8.45 -4.81 3.23
N ASN A 229 8.30 -6.11 3.50
CA ASN A 229 8.70 -6.69 4.79
C ASN A 229 10.20 -6.51 5.08
N ILE A 230 11.05 -6.54 4.04
CA ILE A 230 12.47 -6.19 4.20
C ILE A 230 12.64 -4.70 4.53
N ALA A 231 11.91 -3.81 3.85
CA ALA A 231 12.00 -2.37 4.12
C ALA A 231 11.60 -2.01 5.56
N ASN A 232 10.61 -2.70 6.13
CA ASN A 232 10.16 -2.49 7.50
C ASN A 232 11.00 -3.25 8.53
N GLY A 233 11.36 -4.49 8.22
CA GLY A 233 11.96 -5.41 9.18
C GLY A 233 13.50 -5.41 9.20
N ALA A 234 14.18 -4.87 8.20
CA ALA A 234 15.65 -4.93 8.15
C ALA A 234 16.31 -4.23 9.36
N SER A 235 15.79 -3.08 9.79
CA SER A 235 16.31 -2.35 10.94
C SER A 235 15.99 -3.01 12.27
N THR A 236 14.94 -3.82 12.37
CA THR A 236 14.55 -4.46 13.64
C THR A 236 15.51 -5.57 14.07
N LEU A 237 16.45 -5.95 13.20
CA LEU A 237 17.40 -7.06 13.42
C LEU A 237 18.78 -6.61 13.90
N LEU A 238 19.08 -5.31 13.93
CA LEU A 238 20.44 -4.76 13.97
C LEU A 238 20.57 -3.58 14.93
#